data_AF-A0A919SKV4-F1
#
_entry.id   AF-A0A919SKV4-F1
#
_cell.length_a   1.000
_cell.length_b   1.000
_cell.length_c   1.000
_cell.angle_alpha   90.00
_cell.angle_beta   90.00
_cell.angle_gamma   90.00
#
_symmetry.space_group_name_H-M   'P 1'
#
loop_
_entity.id
_entity.type
_entity.pdbx_description
1 polymer ?
#
loop_
_entity_poly.entity_id
_entity_poly.type
_entity_poly.pdbx_seq_one_letter_code
_entity_poly.pdbx_strand_id
1 'polypeptide(L)'
;MDYTSPSNYILVAFDHVFGFNPLERALESLLGDWQAIAQAGVAFGHAADAVQDLGYNVQGGAIALQPGWEGVAADAAYFGFTRLADGAANLADPFRGISQQFTEIAQGVYNTSEAVSGFLKGLCDAAIIAGIAFVAGTATAASGVGAVVGYGVAGVEIANMLRLWAQATEAINSIFAAVQAALGIIEGQLSRVADAVPDLADYSAYRHPQVPAWVGAR
;
A
#
# COMPACT_ATOMS: atom_id res chain seq x y z
N MET A 1 35.00 14.82 -22.96
CA MET A 1 34.20 14.78 -24.21
C MET A 1 33.93 13.31 -24.51
N ASP A 2 32.83 12.76 -23.98
CA ASP A 2 32.37 11.39 -24.24
C ASP A 2 31.09 11.42 -25.11
N TYR A 3 31.21 12.01 -26.30
CA TYR A 3 30.08 12.20 -27.21
C TYR A 3 29.56 10.90 -27.86
N THR A 4 30.26 9.78 -27.65
CA THR A 4 29.94 8.47 -28.25
C THR A 4 29.58 7.40 -27.21
N SER A 5 29.25 7.79 -25.98
CA SER A 5 28.82 6.84 -24.95
C SER A 5 27.33 6.49 -25.07
N PRO A 6 26.91 5.26 -24.71
CA PRO A 6 25.50 4.87 -24.68
C PRO A 6 24.63 5.82 -23.85
N SER A 7 25.14 6.29 -22.70
CA SER A 7 24.45 7.25 -21.84
C SER A 7 24.19 8.59 -22.56
N ASN A 8 25.12 9.06 -23.38
CA ASN A 8 24.90 10.28 -24.17
C ASN A 8 23.80 10.08 -25.22
N TYR A 9 23.76 8.93 -25.92
CA TYR A 9 22.69 8.64 -26.89
C TYR A 9 21.32 8.56 -26.24
N ILE A 10 21.22 7.95 -25.06
CA ILE A 10 19.98 7.92 -24.27
C ILE A 10 19.52 9.34 -23.94
N LEU A 11 20.40 10.19 -23.42
CA LEU A 11 20.06 11.56 -23.05
C LEU A 11 19.60 12.38 -24.26
N VAL A 12 20.29 12.26 -25.40
CA VAL A 12 19.90 12.92 -26.65
C VAL A 12 18.52 12.46 -27.11
N ALA A 13 18.26 11.15 -27.10
CA ALA A 13 16.97 10.61 -27.48
C ALA A 13 15.86 11.03 -26.52
N PHE A 14 16.10 11.00 -25.21
CA PHE A 14 15.11 11.44 -24.21
C PHE A 14 14.81 12.93 -24.32
N ASP A 15 15.81 13.78 -24.50
CA ASP A 15 15.64 15.22 -24.69
C ASP A 15 14.82 15.51 -25.96
N HIS A 16 15.11 14.83 -27.07
CA HIS A 16 14.37 15.01 -28.32
C HIS A 16 12.95 14.43 -28.31
N VAL A 17 12.72 13.31 -27.63
CA VAL A 17 11.42 12.62 -27.66
C VAL A 17 10.48 13.11 -26.57
N PHE A 18 10.99 13.28 -25.35
CA PHE A 18 10.18 13.59 -24.18
C PHE A 18 10.41 15.02 -23.67
N GLY A 19 11.61 15.58 -23.86
CA GLY A 19 12.01 16.85 -23.23
C GLY A 19 12.22 16.74 -21.72
N PHE A 20 12.27 15.51 -21.18
CA PHE A 20 12.56 15.21 -19.78
C PHE A 20 13.18 13.81 -19.66
N ASN A 21 13.68 13.47 -18.46
CA ASN A 21 14.20 12.15 -18.16
C ASN A 21 13.09 11.20 -17.64
N PRO A 22 12.58 10.25 -18.44
CA PRO A 22 11.54 9.32 -18.03
C PRO A 22 11.97 8.38 -16.89
N LEU A 23 13.25 8.05 -16.78
CA LEU A 23 13.76 7.21 -15.68
C LEU A 23 13.59 7.91 -14.34
N GLU A 24 13.98 9.18 -14.29
CA GLU A 24 13.87 10.00 -13.08
C GLU A 24 12.41 10.20 -12.69
N ARG A 25 11.54 10.52 -13.65
CA ARG A 25 10.10 10.66 -13.39
C ARG A 25 9.44 9.38 -12.87
N ALA A 26 9.81 8.23 -13.43
CA ALA A 26 9.29 6.95 -12.96
C ALA A 26 9.81 6.60 -11.56
N LEU A 27 11.09 6.88 -11.29
CA LEU A 27 11.67 6.74 -9.95
C LEU A 27 10.90 7.59 -8.94
N GLU A 28 10.76 8.89 -9.21
CA GLU A 28 10.01 9.85 -8.37
C GLU A 28 8.62 9.34 -8.02
N SER A 29 7.93 8.72 -8.98
CA SER A 29 6.57 8.21 -8.81
C SER A 29 6.49 6.96 -7.93
N LEU A 30 7.57 6.18 -7.83
CA LEU A 30 7.64 4.95 -7.06
C LEU A 30 8.48 5.10 -5.78
N LEU A 31 8.98 6.30 -5.49
CA LEU A 31 9.68 6.60 -4.24
C LEU A 31 8.73 6.43 -3.06
N GLY A 32 8.98 5.40 -2.25
CA GLY A 32 8.24 5.12 -1.02
C GLY A 32 8.89 3.99 -0.24
N ASP A 33 8.71 4.00 1.09
CA ASP A 33 9.11 2.88 1.95
C ASP A 33 8.00 1.83 1.99
N TRP A 34 7.88 1.09 0.88
CA TRP A 34 6.88 0.03 0.73
C TRP A 34 7.13 -1.15 1.69
N GLN A 35 8.36 -1.28 2.19
CA GLN A 35 8.70 -2.25 3.22
C GLN A 35 8.08 -1.85 4.57
N ALA A 36 8.12 -0.56 4.93
CA ALA A 36 7.43 -0.07 6.13
C ALA A 36 5.90 -0.28 6.02
N ILE A 37 5.31 -0.06 4.84
CA ILE A 37 3.88 -0.36 4.58
C ILE A 37 3.57 -1.84 4.80
N ALA A 38 4.41 -2.75 4.28
CA ALA A 38 4.25 -4.19 4.51
C ALA A 38 4.36 -4.55 6.01
N GLN A 39 5.34 -3.96 6.72
CA GLN A 39 5.53 -4.17 8.16
C GLN A 39 4.33 -3.66 8.98
N ALA A 40 3.73 -2.53 8.60
CA ALA A 40 2.51 -2.04 9.22
C ALA A 40 1.37 -3.06 9.06
N GLY A 41 1.22 -3.66 7.88
CA GLY A 41 0.27 -4.74 7.63
C GLY A 41 0.47 -5.92 8.59
N VAL A 42 1.71 -6.40 8.75
CA VAL A 42 2.04 -7.48 9.70
C VAL A 42 1.69 -7.09 11.14
N ALA A 43 2.00 -5.86 11.54
CA ALA A 43 1.69 -5.37 12.89
C ALA A 43 0.18 -5.35 13.17
N PHE A 44 -0.65 -4.94 12.22
CA PHE A 44 -2.12 -5.02 12.35
C PHE A 44 -2.62 -6.46 12.43
N GLY A 45 -1.98 -7.40 11.72
CA GLY A 45 -2.30 -8.83 11.82
C GLY A 45 -2.03 -9.36 13.23
N HIS A 46 -0.86 -9.06 13.79
CA HIS A 46 -0.53 -9.43 15.16
C HIS A 46 -1.44 -8.75 16.20
N ALA A 47 -1.84 -7.49 15.97
CA ALA A 47 -2.81 -6.82 16.82
C ALA A 47 -4.17 -7.54 16.80
N ALA A 48 -4.62 -8.00 15.64
CA ALA A 48 -5.85 -8.77 15.50
C ALA A 48 -5.82 -10.08 16.29
N ASP A 49 -4.72 -10.83 16.18
CA ASP A 49 -4.55 -12.09 16.91
C ASP A 49 -4.52 -11.83 18.42
N ALA A 50 -3.82 -10.78 18.86
CA ALA A 50 -3.72 -10.43 20.27
C ALA A 50 -5.09 -10.06 20.89
N VAL A 51 -5.92 -9.26 20.20
CA VAL A 51 -7.25 -8.88 20.74
C VAL A 51 -8.22 -10.07 20.73
N GLN A 52 -8.11 -10.98 19.77
CA GLN A 52 -8.88 -12.22 19.75
C GLN A 52 -8.49 -13.15 20.92
N ASP A 53 -7.20 -13.36 21.14
CA ASP A 53 -6.70 -14.16 22.24
C ASP A 53 -7.08 -13.56 23.60
N LEU A 54 -7.06 -12.23 23.72
CA LEU A 54 -7.55 -11.54 24.91
C LEU A 54 -9.04 -11.84 25.15
N GLY A 55 -9.86 -11.77 24.10
CA GLY A 55 -11.28 -12.12 24.18
C GLY A 55 -11.49 -13.56 24.68
N TYR A 56 -10.77 -14.53 24.10
CA TYR A 56 -10.85 -15.93 24.53
C TYR A 56 -10.42 -16.14 25.97
N ASN A 57 -9.32 -15.50 26.40
CA ASN A 57 -8.83 -15.63 27.77
C ASN A 57 -9.81 -15.03 28.80
N VAL A 58 -10.41 -13.88 28.50
CA VAL A 58 -11.41 -13.24 29.36
C VAL A 58 -12.67 -14.11 29.48
N GLN A 59 -13.20 -14.60 28.35
CA GLN A 59 -14.38 -15.47 28.36
C GLN A 59 -14.11 -16.80 29.06
N GLY A 60 -12.94 -17.40 28.81
CA GLY A 60 -12.51 -18.63 29.49
C GLY A 60 -12.42 -18.46 31.00
N GLY A 61 -11.85 -17.33 31.46
CA GLY A 61 -11.81 -16.97 32.88
C GLY A 61 -13.20 -16.79 33.49
N ALA A 62 -14.12 -16.12 32.78
CA ALA A 62 -15.50 -15.94 33.23
C ALA A 62 -16.23 -17.28 33.41
N ILE A 63 -16.08 -18.21 32.46
CA ILE A 63 -16.65 -19.57 32.53
C ILE A 63 -16.05 -20.35 33.71
N ALA A 64 -14.73 -20.26 33.92
CA ALA A 64 -14.05 -21.00 34.98
C ALA A 64 -14.46 -20.56 36.39
N LEU A 65 -14.89 -19.30 36.58
CA LEU A 65 -15.36 -18.78 37.86
C LEU A 65 -16.80 -19.21 38.21
N GLN A 66 -17.61 -19.54 37.21
CA GLN A 66 -19.04 -19.81 37.37
C GLN A 66 -19.37 -20.90 38.42
N PRO A 67 -18.65 -22.03 38.50
CA PRO A 67 -19.00 -23.09 39.47
C PRO A 67 -18.69 -22.74 40.93
N GLY A 68 -17.85 -21.72 41.19
CA GLY A 68 -17.37 -21.38 42.52
C GLY A 68 -17.80 -20.00 43.03
N TRP A 69 -18.46 -19.21 42.19
CA TRP A 69 -18.93 -17.87 42.52
C TRP A 69 -20.36 -17.69 42.04
N GLU A 70 -21.28 -17.57 42.99
CA GLU A 70 -22.72 -17.48 42.74
C GLU A 70 -23.33 -16.18 43.31
N GLY A 71 -24.54 -15.86 42.85
CA GLY A 71 -25.33 -14.71 43.30
C GLY A 71 -25.27 -13.52 42.35
N VAL A 72 -26.04 -12.46 42.66
CA VAL A 72 -26.26 -11.32 41.77
C VAL A 72 -24.97 -10.62 41.33
N ALA A 73 -23.95 -10.59 42.19
CA ALA A 73 -22.64 -10.04 41.86
C ALA A 73 -21.89 -10.90 40.83
N ALA A 74 -21.98 -12.23 40.95
CA ALA A 74 -21.38 -13.17 40.02
C ALA A 74 -22.02 -13.08 38.63
N ASP A 75 -23.37 -13.02 38.58
CA ASP A 75 -24.11 -12.85 37.33
C ASP A 75 -23.70 -11.55 36.60
N ALA A 76 -23.68 -10.43 37.34
CA ALA A 76 -23.28 -9.13 36.78
C ALA A 76 -21.83 -9.14 36.27
N ALA A 77 -20.90 -9.76 36.99
CA ALA A 77 -19.51 -9.90 36.58
C ALA A 77 -19.38 -10.79 35.34
N TYR A 78 -20.09 -11.92 35.29
CA TYR A 78 -20.10 -12.81 34.12
C TYR A 78 -20.56 -12.06 32.86
N PHE A 79 -21.69 -11.35 32.94
CA PHE A 79 -22.16 -10.52 31.81
C PHE A 79 -21.15 -9.43 31.41
N GLY A 80 -20.50 -8.79 32.38
CA GLY A 80 -19.48 -7.78 32.12
C GLY A 80 -18.27 -8.37 31.38
N PHE A 81 -17.74 -9.50 31.85
CA PHE A 81 -16.61 -10.17 31.22
C PHE A 81 -16.95 -10.71 29.84
N THR A 82 -18.14 -11.29 29.65
CA THR A 82 -18.57 -11.73 28.31
C THR A 82 -18.67 -10.56 27.36
N ARG A 83 -19.25 -9.43 27.76
CA ARG A 83 -19.29 -8.23 26.91
C ARG A 83 -17.90 -7.70 26.57
N LEU A 84 -16.96 -7.71 27.53
CA LEU A 84 -15.58 -7.33 27.30
C LEU A 84 -14.87 -8.28 26.34
N ALA A 85 -15.08 -9.59 26.51
CA ALA A 85 -14.52 -10.62 25.64
C ALA A 85 -15.04 -10.48 24.20
N ASP A 86 -16.34 -10.28 24.03
CA ASP A 86 -16.98 -10.05 22.73
C ASP A 86 -16.45 -8.77 22.08
N GLY A 87 -16.37 -7.67 22.84
CA GLY A 87 -15.81 -6.40 22.35
C GLY A 87 -14.37 -6.54 21.86
N ALA A 88 -13.52 -7.23 22.63
CA ALA A 88 -12.13 -7.51 22.23
C ALA A 88 -12.05 -8.39 20.98
N ALA A 89 -12.85 -9.46 20.91
CA ALA A 89 -12.88 -10.35 19.75
C ALA A 89 -13.40 -9.64 18.47
N ASN A 90 -14.38 -8.74 18.61
CA ASN A 90 -14.94 -7.96 17.50
C ASN A 90 -13.94 -6.97 16.87
N LEU A 91 -12.85 -6.63 17.56
CA LEU A 91 -11.76 -5.80 17.01
C LEU A 91 -10.83 -6.59 16.08
N ALA A 92 -10.83 -7.93 16.15
CA ALA A 92 -9.91 -8.75 15.38
C ALA A 92 -10.15 -8.63 13.87
N ASP A 93 -11.41 -8.76 13.45
CA ASP A 93 -11.79 -8.70 12.02
C ASP A 93 -11.43 -7.39 11.34
N PRO A 94 -11.74 -6.20 11.88
CA PRO A 94 -11.34 -4.96 11.22
C PRO A 94 -9.82 -4.78 11.19
N PHE A 95 -9.07 -5.21 12.22
CA PHE A 95 -7.61 -5.20 12.17
C PHE A 95 -7.05 -6.15 11.10
N ARG A 96 -7.62 -7.35 10.92
CA ARG A 96 -7.25 -8.24 9.81
C ARG A 96 -7.57 -7.61 8.45
N GLY A 97 -8.70 -6.93 8.32
CA GLY A 97 -9.06 -6.19 7.12
C GLY A 97 -8.01 -5.13 6.78
N ILE A 98 -7.56 -4.34 7.77
CA ILE A 98 -6.49 -3.36 7.59
C ILE A 98 -5.17 -4.05 7.20
N SER A 99 -4.79 -5.10 7.94
CA SER A 99 -3.58 -5.90 7.67
C SER A 99 -3.51 -6.40 6.22
N GLN A 100 -4.62 -6.95 5.72
CA GLN A 100 -4.73 -7.44 4.35
C GLN A 100 -4.53 -6.32 3.34
N GLN A 101 -5.16 -5.15 3.53
CA GLN A 101 -5.03 -4.03 2.60
C GLN A 101 -3.59 -3.51 2.52
N PHE A 102 -2.90 -3.38 3.66
CA PHE A 102 -1.48 -3.00 3.66
C PHE A 102 -0.60 -4.01 2.91
N THR A 103 -0.88 -5.31 3.07
CA THR A 103 -0.15 -6.38 2.38
C THR A 103 -0.40 -6.35 0.86
N GLU A 104 -1.65 -6.16 0.45
CA GLU A 104 -2.06 -6.05 -0.95
C GLU A 104 -1.42 -4.83 -1.63
N ILE A 105 -1.38 -3.67 -0.95
CA ILE A 105 -0.68 -2.48 -1.43
C ILE A 105 0.81 -2.77 -1.65
N ALA A 106 1.50 -3.33 -0.65
CA ALA A 106 2.93 -3.58 -0.74
C ALA A 106 3.27 -4.54 -1.90
N GLN A 107 2.50 -5.62 -2.05
CA GLN A 107 2.68 -6.56 -3.16
C GLN A 107 2.36 -5.93 -4.52
N GLY A 108 1.30 -5.12 -4.59
CA GLY A 108 0.90 -4.40 -5.79
C GLY A 108 1.98 -3.43 -6.27
N VAL A 109 2.59 -2.69 -5.35
CA VAL A 109 3.68 -1.77 -5.67
C VAL A 109 4.95 -2.50 -6.09
N TYR A 110 5.29 -3.61 -5.42
CA TYR A 110 6.41 -4.45 -5.84
C TYR A 110 6.25 -4.95 -7.28
N ASN A 111 5.08 -5.54 -7.59
CA ASN A 111 4.79 -6.03 -8.94
C ASN A 111 4.81 -4.91 -9.99
N THR A 112 4.28 -3.73 -9.63
CA THR A 112 4.27 -2.56 -10.51
C THR A 112 5.69 -2.04 -10.76
N SER A 113 6.54 -2.03 -9.72
CA SER A 113 7.94 -1.60 -9.84
C SER A 113 8.73 -2.52 -10.78
N GLU A 114 8.49 -3.83 -10.71
CA GLU A 114 9.08 -4.79 -11.65
C GLU A 114 8.61 -4.55 -13.09
N ALA A 115 7.30 -4.33 -13.29
CA ALA A 115 6.74 -4.03 -14.61
C ALA A 115 7.33 -2.73 -15.20
N VAL A 116 7.34 -1.65 -14.41
CA VAL A 116 7.91 -0.36 -14.79
C VAL A 116 9.40 -0.50 -15.11
N SER A 117 10.16 -1.21 -14.29
CA SER A 117 11.58 -1.50 -14.56
C SER A 117 11.79 -2.20 -15.91
N GLY A 118 10.92 -3.15 -16.26
CA GLY A 118 10.90 -3.79 -17.58
C GLY A 118 10.67 -2.80 -18.71
N PHE A 119 9.65 -1.94 -18.59
CA PHE A 119 9.35 -0.92 -19.60
C PHE A 119 10.49 0.10 -19.74
N LEU A 120 11.09 0.53 -18.63
CA LEU A 120 12.20 1.48 -18.63
C LEU A 120 13.48 0.90 -19.25
N LYS A 121 13.77 -0.40 -19.05
CA LYS A 121 14.88 -1.07 -19.75
C LYS A 121 14.67 -1.05 -21.26
N GLY A 122 13.48 -1.45 -21.71
CA GLY A 122 13.13 -1.39 -23.13
C GLY A 122 13.17 0.04 -23.69
N LEU A 123 12.81 1.02 -22.86
CA LEU A 123 12.86 2.43 -23.20
C LEU A 123 14.30 2.90 -23.40
N CYS A 124 15.22 2.51 -22.53
CA CYS A 124 16.65 2.78 -22.68
C CYS A 124 17.22 2.13 -23.95
N ASP A 125 16.86 0.89 -24.25
CA ASP A 125 17.33 0.20 -25.46
C ASP A 125 16.86 0.92 -26.72
N ALA A 126 15.57 1.29 -26.79
CA ALA A 126 15.01 2.05 -27.89
C ALA A 126 15.65 3.45 -28.01
N ALA A 127 15.93 4.10 -26.87
CA ALA A 127 16.60 5.40 -26.83
C ALA A 127 18.05 5.33 -27.33
N ILE A 128 18.79 4.26 -27.05
CA ILE A 128 20.13 4.05 -27.61
C ILE A 128 20.04 3.97 -29.15
N ILE A 129 19.13 3.16 -29.69
CA ILE A 129 18.98 2.99 -31.13
C ILE A 129 18.54 4.31 -31.78
N ALA A 130 17.55 4.99 -31.22
CA ALA A 130 17.07 6.29 -31.68
C ALA A 130 18.18 7.34 -31.65
N GLY A 131 18.96 7.42 -30.57
CA GLY A 131 20.07 8.37 -30.42
C GLY A 131 21.19 8.12 -31.43
N ILE A 132 21.57 6.86 -31.64
CA ILE A 132 22.54 6.48 -32.69
C ILE A 132 22.01 6.88 -34.07
N ALA A 133 20.74 6.58 -34.37
CA ALA A 133 20.12 6.90 -35.65
C ALA A 133 20.04 8.42 -35.89
N PHE A 134 19.77 9.22 -34.85
CA PHE A 134 19.80 10.68 -34.91
C PHE A 134 21.20 11.22 -35.23
N VAL A 135 22.22 10.75 -34.52
CA VAL A 135 23.60 11.20 -34.73
C VAL A 135 24.11 10.77 -36.11
N ALA A 136 23.83 9.54 -36.53
CA ALA A 136 24.21 9.05 -37.86
C ALA A 136 23.44 9.77 -38.98
N GLY A 137 22.14 9.99 -38.81
CA GLY A 137 21.28 10.69 -39.77
C GLY A 137 21.69 12.14 -39.98
N THR A 138 22.07 12.85 -38.91
CA THR A 138 22.61 14.21 -38.99
C THR A 138 23.99 14.25 -39.65
N ALA A 139 24.89 13.34 -39.29
CA ALA A 139 26.23 13.26 -39.88
C ALA A 139 26.21 12.89 -41.38
N THR A 140 25.25 12.07 -41.81
CA THR A 140 25.11 11.61 -43.20
C THR A 140 24.05 12.39 -43.98
N ALA A 141 23.50 13.47 -43.43
CA ALA A 141 22.47 14.27 -44.08
C ALA A 141 22.91 14.81 -45.46
N ALA A 142 24.19 15.14 -45.59
CA ALA A 142 24.77 15.63 -46.84
C ALA A 142 24.81 14.59 -47.98
N SER A 143 24.69 13.28 -47.69
CA SER A 143 24.69 12.22 -48.71
C SER A 143 23.29 11.89 -49.25
N GLY A 144 22.23 12.50 -48.71
CA GLY A 144 20.83 12.31 -49.12
C GLY A 144 20.21 10.96 -48.72
N VAL A 145 20.93 9.86 -48.93
CA VAL A 145 20.51 8.49 -48.58
C VAL A 145 20.57 8.26 -47.06
N GLY A 146 21.57 8.83 -46.40
CA GLY A 146 21.77 8.69 -44.96
C GLY A 146 20.68 9.35 -44.11
N ALA A 147 20.13 10.48 -44.57
CA ALA A 147 18.98 11.12 -43.94
C ALA A 147 17.73 10.22 -43.98
N VAL A 148 17.40 9.66 -45.14
CA VAL A 148 16.15 8.87 -45.30
C VAL A 148 16.18 7.60 -44.45
N VAL A 149 17.30 6.88 -44.44
CA VAL A 149 17.44 5.65 -43.64
C VAL A 149 17.55 5.96 -42.15
N GLY A 150 18.37 6.95 -41.76
CA GLY A 150 18.57 7.32 -40.37
C GLY A 150 17.32 7.86 -39.68
N TYR A 151 16.60 8.79 -40.33
CA TYR A 151 15.36 9.33 -39.76
C TYR A 151 14.20 8.33 -39.80
N GLY A 152 14.17 7.39 -40.75
CA GLY A 152 13.17 6.32 -40.78
C GLY A 152 13.30 5.35 -39.60
N VAL A 153 14.51 4.89 -39.31
CA VAL A 153 14.79 4.04 -38.14
C VAL A 153 14.53 4.80 -36.85
N ALA A 154 14.97 6.06 -36.75
CA ALA A 154 14.68 6.90 -35.59
C ALA A 154 13.17 7.03 -35.35
N GLY A 155 12.36 7.26 -36.39
CA GLY A 155 10.90 7.39 -36.26
C GLY A 155 10.21 6.15 -35.67
N VAL A 156 10.65 4.95 -36.04
CA VAL A 156 10.11 3.69 -35.49
C VAL A 156 10.46 3.55 -34.00
N GLU A 157 11.71 3.84 -33.64
CA GLU A 157 12.14 3.76 -32.25
C GLU A 157 11.47 4.82 -31.36
N ILE A 158 11.25 6.04 -31.88
CA ILE A 158 10.50 7.08 -31.18
C ILE A 158 9.07 6.60 -30.88
N ALA A 159 8.39 5.97 -31.85
CA ALA A 159 7.06 5.42 -31.63
C ALA A 159 7.07 4.31 -30.57
N ASN A 160 8.08 3.44 -30.58
CA ASN A 160 8.26 2.41 -29.56
C ASN A 160 8.53 3.01 -28.18
N MET A 161 9.36 4.05 -28.09
CA MET A 161 9.64 4.78 -26.85
C MET A 161 8.37 5.39 -26.25
N LEU A 162 7.57 6.08 -27.07
CA LEU A 162 6.30 6.66 -26.63
C LEU A 162 5.33 5.58 -26.11
N ARG A 163 5.27 4.43 -26.78
CA ARG A 163 4.45 3.30 -26.35
C ARG A 163 4.91 2.72 -25.01
N LEU A 164 6.21 2.48 -24.84
CA LEU A 164 6.78 1.95 -23.60
C LEU A 164 6.58 2.91 -22.44
N TRP A 165 6.73 4.22 -22.69
CA TRP A 165 6.44 5.24 -21.69
C TRP A 165 4.96 5.30 -21.31
N ALA A 166 4.06 5.15 -22.28
CA ALA A 166 2.63 5.07 -22.01
C ALA A 166 2.28 3.86 -21.13
N GLN A 167 2.87 2.68 -21.41
CA GLN A 167 2.68 1.47 -20.60
C GLN A 167 3.23 1.64 -19.18
N ALA A 168 4.40 2.26 -19.01
CA ALA A 168 4.94 2.58 -17.70
C ALA A 168 4.02 3.52 -16.91
N THR A 169 3.52 4.57 -17.57
CA THR A 169 2.61 5.54 -16.96
C THR A 169 1.26 4.91 -16.58
N GLU A 170 0.72 4.03 -17.42
CA GLU A 170 -0.50 3.28 -17.14
C GLU A 170 -0.33 2.36 -15.92
N ALA A 171 0.79 1.63 -15.84
CA ALA A 171 1.10 0.80 -14.69
C ALA A 171 1.18 1.64 -13.39
N ILE A 172 1.87 2.77 -13.41
CA ILE A 172 1.96 3.71 -12.28
C ILE A 172 0.57 4.24 -11.87
N ASN A 173 -0.24 4.67 -12.83
CA ASN A 173 -1.57 5.21 -12.53
C ASN A 173 -2.52 4.14 -11.96
N SER A 174 -2.44 2.91 -12.47
CA SER A 174 -3.27 1.80 -11.98
C SER A 174 -2.96 1.44 -10.53
N ILE A 175 -1.68 1.43 -10.13
CA ILE A 175 -1.33 1.18 -8.72
C ILE A 175 -1.75 2.33 -7.82
N PHE A 176 -1.65 3.60 -8.26
CA PHE A 176 -2.17 4.72 -7.48
C PHE A 176 -3.68 4.62 -7.26
N ALA A 177 -4.44 4.24 -8.29
CA ALA A 177 -5.87 4.01 -8.16
C ALA A 177 -6.18 2.88 -7.16
N ALA A 178 -5.41 1.78 -7.21
CA ALA A 178 -5.55 0.67 -6.27
C ALA A 178 -5.22 1.08 -4.83
N VAL A 179 -4.16 1.87 -4.62
CA VAL A 179 -3.81 2.42 -3.30
C VAL A 179 -4.93 3.28 -2.75
N GLN A 180 -5.51 4.18 -3.55
CA GLN A 180 -6.63 5.01 -3.12
C GLN A 180 -7.87 4.18 -2.76
N ALA A 181 -8.17 3.15 -3.54
CA ALA A 181 -9.25 2.23 -3.23
C ALA A 181 -9.00 1.48 -1.90
N ALA A 182 -7.78 0.99 -1.69
CA ALA A 182 -7.39 0.31 -0.46
C ALA A 182 -7.46 1.24 0.77
N LEU A 183 -7.08 2.52 0.63
CA LEU A 183 -7.25 3.51 1.69
C LEU A 183 -8.73 3.70 2.07
N GLY A 184 -9.64 3.75 1.10
CA GLY A 184 -11.08 3.81 1.38
C GLY A 184 -11.59 2.58 2.14
N ILE A 185 -11.03 1.39 1.87
CA ILE A 185 -11.35 0.17 2.62
C ILE A 185 -10.79 0.28 4.05
N ILE A 186 -9.55 0.74 4.22
CA ILE A 186 -8.93 0.95 5.53
C ILE A 186 -9.75 1.93 6.37
N GLU A 187 -10.18 3.06 5.81
CA GLU A 187 -11.05 4.03 6.49
C GLU A 187 -12.36 3.38 6.95
N GLY A 188 -12.97 2.53 6.11
CA GLY A 188 -14.14 1.74 6.48
C GLY A 188 -13.89 0.79 7.65
N GLN A 189 -12.72 0.14 7.69
CA GLN A 189 -12.34 -0.69 8.83
C GLN A 189 -12.06 0.14 10.09
N LEU A 190 -11.45 1.31 9.97
CA LEU A 190 -11.22 2.21 11.11
C LEU A 190 -12.54 2.67 11.75
N SER A 191 -13.59 2.92 10.96
CA SER A 191 -14.93 3.18 11.49
C SER A 191 -15.43 1.99 12.34
N ARG A 192 -15.24 0.76 11.85
CA ARG A 192 -15.64 -0.45 12.59
C ARG A 192 -14.84 -0.65 13.87
N VAL A 193 -13.54 -0.30 13.86
CA VAL A 193 -12.74 -0.28 15.10
C VAL A 193 -13.35 0.71 16.08
N ALA A 194 -13.65 1.94 15.65
CA ALA A 194 -14.24 2.95 16.52
C ALA A 194 -15.58 2.50 17.12
N ASP A 195 -16.42 1.82 16.34
CA ASP A 195 -17.71 1.29 16.79
C ASP A 195 -17.56 0.07 17.73
N ALA A 196 -16.50 -0.71 17.57
CA ALA A 196 -16.27 -1.94 18.33
C ALA A 196 -15.55 -1.69 19.67
N VAL A 197 -14.89 -0.54 19.86
CA VAL A 197 -14.28 -0.18 21.16
C VAL A 197 -15.41 -0.02 22.18
N PRO A 198 -15.44 -0.84 23.25
CA PRO A 198 -16.48 -0.73 24.26
C PRO A 198 -16.37 0.62 24.99
N ASP A 199 -17.49 1.32 25.15
CA ASP A 199 -17.52 2.47 26.06
C ASP A 199 -17.39 1.97 27.50
N LEU A 200 -16.21 2.19 28.08
CA LEU A 200 -15.90 1.80 29.45
C LEU A 200 -16.75 2.57 30.47
N ALA A 201 -17.35 3.71 30.11
CA ALA A 201 -18.26 4.46 30.97
C ALA A 201 -19.64 3.77 31.11
N ASP A 202 -20.01 2.94 30.13
CA ASP A 202 -21.29 2.21 30.10
C ASP A 202 -21.23 0.89 30.89
N TYR A 203 -20.03 0.48 31.34
CA TYR A 203 -19.86 -0.55 32.36
C TYR A 203 -20.22 0.04 33.73
N SER A 204 -21.52 0.16 34.02
CA SER A 204 -21.96 0.56 35.35
C SER A 204 -21.37 -0.41 36.38
N ALA A 205 -20.45 0.06 37.21
CA ALA A 205 -19.86 -0.74 38.27
C ALA A 205 -20.97 -1.38 39.11
N TYR A 206 -20.85 -2.68 39.40
CA TYR A 206 -21.81 -3.38 40.25
C TYR A 206 -22.04 -2.58 41.54
N ARG A 207 -23.28 -2.09 41.72
CA ARG A 207 -23.67 -1.29 42.87
C ARG A 207 -24.31 -2.22 43.89
N HIS A 208 -23.53 -2.62 44.90
CA HIS A 208 -23.99 -3.57 45.91
C HIS A 208 -25.22 -3.01 46.66
N PRO A 209 -26.29 -3.81 46.89
CA PRO A 209 -27.54 -3.32 47.48
C PRO A 209 -27.39 -2.72 48.88
N GLN A 210 -26.33 -3.09 49.60
CA GLN A 210 -26.03 -2.57 50.94
C GLN A 210 -25.17 -1.31 50.91
N VAL A 211 -24.72 -0.85 49.74
CA VAL A 211 -23.97 0.40 49.59
C VAL A 211 -24.96 1.53 49.28
N PRO A 212 -25.13 2.51 50.17
CA PRO A 212 -26.05 3.63 49.96
C PRO A 212 -25.72 4.39 48.66
N ALA A 213 -26.75 4.90 47.98
CA ALA A 213 -26.64 5.55 46.67
C ALA A 213 -25.67 6.76 46.61
N TRP A 214 -25.27 7.31 47.77
CA TRP A 214 -24.37 8.46 47.88
C TRP A 214 -22.87 8.09 47.90
N VAL A 215 -22.50 6.81 47.99
CA VAL A 215 -21.09 6.38 48.17
C VAL A 215 -20.28 6.32 46.86
N GLY A 216 -20.85 6.67 45.70
CA GLY A 216 -20.16 6.61 44.40
C GLY A 216 -20.42 7.79 43.45
N ALA A 217 -20.86 8.95 43.96
CA ALA A 217 -21.20 10.13 43.16
C ALA A 217 -20.04 11.14 43.01
N ARG A 218 -18.81 10.67 42.86
CA ARG A 218 -17.65 11.53 42.58
C ARG A 218 -17.06 11.21 41.23
#